data_AF-A0A1A6HEL0-F1
#
_entry.id   AF-A0A1A6HEL0-F1
#
_cell.length_a   1.000
_cell.length_b   1.000
_cell.length_c   1.000
_cell.angle_alpha   90.00
_cell.angle_beta   90.00
_cell.angle_gamma   90.00
#
_symmetry.space_group_name_H-M   'P 1'
#
loop_
_entity.id
_entity.type
_entity.pdbx_description
1 polymer ?
#
loop_
_entity_poly.entity_id
_entity_poly.type
_entity_poly.pdbx_seq_one_letter_code
_entity_poly.pdbx_strand_id
1 'polypeptide(L)'
;MEPEGTLESEGSEKSVFSSQQEYEEYQEADETGTENPLLQPALTGDVEGLQKIFEDPEHPHHEHAVQLLMEEDIVGRNLLYAACMAGKSDVIRALAKYGVNLNETTTRVELDVDIEALNFRGERARDVAARYSQTECVHFLDWADARLLLKRFIAKSSLIITEPEKGPGKLFKEDKNTILNACRMKNEWLETHPEASISEIFEQKQQLEEIVAPILTKMSTP
;
A
#
# COMPACT_ATOMS: atom_id res chain seq x y z
N MET A 1 -23.06 -78.99 -9.99
CA MET A 1 -23.26 -77.55 -10.21
C MET A 1 -22.28 -76.87 -9.28
N GLU A 2 -21.17 -76.38 -9.85
CA GLU A 2 -20.20 -75.48 -9.20
C GLU A 2 -20.87 -74.11 -8.88
N PRO A 3 -20.20 -73.09 -8.30
CA PRO A 3 -18.93 -73.06 -7.54
C PRO A 3 -19.03 -72.24 -6.22
N GLU A 4 -17.90 -72.18 -5.49
CA GLU A 4 -17.26 -71.00 -4.83
C GLU A 4 -18.13 -70.00 -4.04
N GLY A 5 -17.83 -69.62 -2.81
CA GLY A 5 -16.52 -69.36 -2.21
C GLY A 5 -16.45 -67.87 -1.88
N THR A 6 -16.58 -67.50 -0.61
CA THR A 6 -16.09 -66.19 -0.15
C THR A 6 -15.71 -66.27 1.33
N LEU A 7 -14.40 -66.25 1.56
CA LEU A 7 -13.76 -65.74 2.76
C LEU A 7 -13.88 -64.21 2.71
N GLU A 8 -14.58 -63.60 3.65
CA GLU A 8 -14.44 -62.16 3.96
C GLU A 8 -14.29 -62.08 5.48
N SER A 9 -13.05 -62.07 5.97
CA SER A 9 -12.30 -60.85 6.29
C SER A 9 -12.93 -60.11 7.47
N GLU A 10 -12.61 -60.58 8.69
CA GLU A 10 -12.63 -59.72 9.88
C GLU A 10 -11.57 -58.64 9.70
N GLY A 11 -11.98 -57.53 9.10
CA GLY A 11 -11.12 -56.39 8.85
C GLY A 11 -11.96 -55.14 8.70
N SER A 12 -11.67 -54.15 9.54
CA SER A 12 -12.02 -52.74 9.33
C SER A 12 -13.45 -52.25 9.65
N GLU A 13 -14.05 -52.69 10.75
CA GLU A 13 -15.14 -51.87 11.37
C GLU A 13 -14.62 -50.90 12.44
N LYS A 14 -13.34 -50.99 12.82
CA LYS A 14 -12.68 -50.01 13.72
C LYS A 14 -12.12 -48.78 13.00
N SER A 15 -12.07 -48.78 11.67
CA SER A 15 -11.43 -47.68 10.91
C SER A 15 -12.40 -46.58 10.49
N VAL A 16 -13.70 -46.89 10.33
CA VAL A 16 -14.66 -45.91 9.80
C VAL A 16 -15.08 -44.87 10.87
N PHE A 17 -15.12 -45.28 12.14
CA PHE A 17 -15.41 -44.36 13.26
C PHE A 17 -14.25 -43.38 13.52
N SER A 18 -13.01 -43.74 13.18
CA SER A 18 -11.85 -42.85 13.30
C SER A 18 -11.80 -41.82 12.18
N SER A 19 -12.21 -42.19 10.97
CA SER A 19 -12.20 -41.26 9.84
C SER A 19 -13.26 -40.17 9.95
N GLN A 20 -14.46 -40.45 10.47
CA GLN A 20 -15.44 -39.37 10.68
C GLN A 20 -15.05 -38.41 11.80
N GLN A 21 -14.28 -38.87 12.80
CA GLN A 21 -13.69 -37.97 13.79
C GLN A 21 -12.54 -37.14 13.19
N GLU A 22 -11.71 -37.70 12.31
CA GLU A 22 -10.64 -36.94 11.61
C GLU A 22 -11.15 -35.98 10.52
N TYR A 23 -12.36 -36.16 9.97
CA TYR A 23 -12.95 -35.20 9.03
C TYR A 23 -13.84 -34.14 9.68
N GLU A 24 -14.20 -34.28 10.96
CA GLU A 24 -14.87 -33.25 11.77
C GLU A 24 -13.89 -32.51 12.72
N GLU A 25 -12.70 -33.07 12.99
CA GLU A 25 -11.56 -32.39 13.64
C GLU A 25 -10.78 -31.45 12.68
N TYR A 26 -11.48 -30.88 11.71
CA TYR A 26 -11.03 -29.70 10.97
C TYR A 26 -11.97 -28.50 11.15
N GLN A 27 -12.88 -28.57 12.15
CA GLN A 27 -13.81 -27.48 12.45
C GLN A 27 -13.75 -26.94 13.89
N GLU A 28 -12.87 -27.46 14.76
CA GLU A 28 -12.62 -26.84 16.07
C GLU A 28 -11.11 -26.83 16.38
N ALA A 29 -10.39 -25.97 15.66
CA ALA A 29 -9.17 -25.37 16.18
C ALA A 29 -9.53 -23.94 16.59
N ASP A 30 -10.16 -23.86 17.74
CA ASP A 30 -10.57 -22.63 18.41
C ASP A 30 -9.33 -21.82 18.83
N GLU A 31 -9.32 -20.55 18.42
CA GLU A 31 -8.98 -19.40 19.26
C GLU A 31 -7.66 -19.42 20.06
N THR A 32 -6.53 -19.21 19.39
CA THR A 32 -5.41 -18.42 19.98
C THR A 32 -4.66 -17.57 18.94
N GLY A 33 -5.37 -16.92 18.02
CA GLY A 33 -4.76 -15.98 17.08
C GLY A 33 -5.38 -14.62 17.29
N THR A 34 -4.62 -13.64 17.76
CA THR A 34 -4.99 -12.22 17.68
C THR A 34 -5.10 -11.85 16.20
N GLU A 35 -6.23 -12.18 15.57
CA GLU A 35 -6.54 -11.70 14.23
C GLU A 35 -6.62 -10.17 14.31
N ASN A 36 -5.87 -9.52 13.44
CA ASN A 36 -5.83 -8.07 13.40
C ASN A 36 -7.25 -7.53 13.22
N PRO A 37 -7.78 -6.70 14.13
CA PRO A 37 -9.18 -6.25 14.11
C PRO A 37 -9.51 -5.40 12.87
N LEU A 38 -8.49 -4.92 12.15
CA LEU A 38 -8.66 -4.20 10.89
C LEU A 38 -8.86 -5.13 9.69
N LEU A 39 -8.53 -6.43 9.82
CA LEU A 39 -8.58 -7.39 8.71
C LEU A 39 -10.02 -7.63 8.23
N GLN A 40 -10.96 -7.84 9.15
CA GLN A 40 -12.36 -8.04 8.83
C GLN A 40 -12.97 -6.82 8.10
N PRO A 41 -12.83 -5.58 8.61
CA PRO A 41 -13.24 -4.39 7.88
C PRO A 41 -12.59 -4.27 6.49
N ALA A 42 -11.30 -4.60 6.37
CA ALA A 42 -10.58 -4.47 5.11
C ALA A 42 -11.05 -5.47 4.03
N LEU A 43 -11.40 -6.68 4.42
CA LEU A 43 -11.90 -7.72 3.50
C LEU A 43 -13.38 -7.52 3.14
N THR A 44 -14.19 -7.08 4.10
CA THR A 44 -15.64 -6.89 3.90
C THR A 44 -15.97 -5.59 3.19
N GLY A 45 -15.10 -4.57 3.30
CA GLY A 45 -15.36 -3.24 2.78
C GLY A 45 -16.03 -2.31 3.79
N ASP A 46 -16.03 -2.67 5.07
CA ASP A 46 -16.59 -1.84 6.14
C ASP A 46 -15.67 -0.66 6.45
N VAL A 47 -15.84 0.43 5.68
CA VAL A 47 -15.09 1.66 5.87
C VAL A 47 -15.45 2.31 7.22
N GLU A 48 -16.70 2.26 7.65
CA GLU A 48 -17.15 2.91 8.89
C GLU A 48 -16.53 2.23 10.12
N GLY A 49 -16.55 0.89 10.16
CA GLY A 49 -15.89 0.12 11.21
C GLY A 49 -14.39 0.37 11.27
N LEU A 50 -13.74 0.46 10.11
CA LEU A 50 -12.33 0.81 10.01
C LEU A 50 -12.07 2.22 10.55
N GLN A 51 -12.83 3.22 10.12
CA GLN A 51 -12.71 4.62 10.57
C GLN A 51 -12.90 4.74 12.08
N LYS A 52 -13.86 4.01 12.65
CA LYS A 52 -14.11 4.01 14.08
C LYS A 52 -12.88 3.59 14.88
N ILE A 53 -12.13 2.58 14.42
CA ILE A 53 -10.91 2.13 15.10
C ILE A 53 -9.85 3.25 15.14
N PHE A 54 -9.76 4.07 14.09
CA PHE A 54 -8.79 5.17 14.00
C PHE A 54 -9.25 6.50 14.61
N GLU A 55 -10.55 6.77 14.69
CA GLU A 55 -11.07 8.10 15.08
C GLU A 55 -11.67 8.11 16.50
N ASP A 56 -12.08 6.96 17.04
CA ASP A 56 -12.66 6.85 18.38
C ASP A 56 -11.55 6.63 19.44
N PRO A 57 -11.24 7.62 20.30
CA PRO A 57 -10.19 7.48 21.30
C PRO A 57 -10.56 6.50 22.43
N GLU A 58 -11.84 6.16 22.58
CA GLU A 58 -12.30 5.15 23.55
C GLU A 58 -12.20 3.73 22.97
N HIS A 59 -11.88 3.57 21.68
CA HIS A 59 -11.79 2.27 21.04
C HIS A 59 -10.58 1.47 21.57
N PRO A 60 -10.75 0.18 21.95
CA PRO A 60 -9.68 -0.61 22.58
C PRO A 60 -8.37 -0.70 21.76
N HIS A 61 -8.49 -0.60 20.44
CA HIS A 61 -7.38 -0.71 19.50
C HIS A 61 -6.91 0.63 18.93
N HIS A 62 -7.46 1.77 19.38
CA HIS A 62 -7.12 3.09 18.85
C HIS A 62 -5.64 3.43 18.97
N GLU A 63 -5.08 3.26 20.18
CA GLU A 63 -3.66 3.58 20.45
C GLU A 63 -2.69 2.74 19.60
N HIS A 64 -3.08 1.52 19.21
CA HIS A 64 -2.26 0.60 18.44
C HIS A 64 -2.68 0.52 16.96
N ALA A 65 -3.65 1.33 16.52
CA ALA A 65 -4.25 1.21 15.19
C ALA A 65 -3.23 1.33 14.05
N VAL A 66 -2.21 2.19 14.22
CA VAL A 66 -1.13 2.35 13.23
C VAL A 66 -0.14 1.19 13.26
N GLN A 67 0.14 0.61 14.43
CA GLN A 67 0.95 -0.59 14.50
C GLN A 67 0.25 -1.75 13.79
N LEU A 68 -1.06 -1.89 13.99
CA LEU A 68 -1.91 -2.86 13.30
C LEU A 68 -1.93 -2.65 11.77
N LEU A 69 -1.78 -1.43 11.24
CA LEU A 69 -1.66 -1.22 9.80
C LEU A 69 -0.40 -1.84 9.20
N MET A 70 0.69 -1.83 9.97
CA MET A 70 2.02 -2.28 9.55
C MET A 70 2.26 -3.75 9.87
N GLU A 71 1.34 -4.40 10.58
CA GLU A 71 1.42 -5.83 10.84
C GLU A 71 1.33 -6.62 9.54
N GLU A 72 2.29 -7.51 9.38
CA GLU A 72 2.33 -8.47 8.30
C GLU A 72 1.83 -9.82 8.82
N ASP A 73 1.10 -10.54 7.97
CA ASP A 73 0.78 -11.93 8.25
C ASP A 73 2.02 -12.85 8.11
N ILE A 74 1.82 -14.15 8.35
CA ILE A 74 2.88 -15.17 8.21
C ILE A 74 3.52 -15.22 6.80
N VAL A 75 2.91 -14.55 5.83
CA VAL A 75 3.27 -14.51 4.42
C VAL A 75 3.87 -13.14 4.04
N GLY A 76 4.06 -12.22 5.00
CA GLY A 76 4.61 -10.89 4.74
C GLY A 76 3.60 -9.94 4.08
N ARG A 77 2.29 -10.20 4.21
CA ARG A 77 1.23 -9.35 3.66
C ARG A 77 0.70 -8.43 4.75
N ASN A 78 0.83 -7.13 4.54
CA ASN A 78 0.10 -6.13 5.31
C ASN A 78 -1.38 -6.01 4.87
N LEU A 79 -2.13 -5.19 5.60
CA LEU A 79 -3.56 -4.97 5.37
C LEU A 79 -3.89 -4.39 3.98
N LEU A 80 -2.96 -3.66 3.36
CA LEU A 80 -3.13 -3.13 2.00
C LEU A 80 -3.28 -4.26 0.99
N TYR A 81 -2.51 -5.34 1.11
CA TYR A 81 -2.66 -6.51 0.24
C TYR A 81 -4.02 -7.18 0.41
N ALA A 82 -4.52 -7.29 1.64
CA ALA A 82 -5.84 -7.87 1.91
C ALA A 82 -6.95 -7.06 1.20
N ALA A 83 -6.92 -5.74 1.32
CA ALA A 83 -7.87 -4.86 0.64
C ALA A 83 -7.73 -4.92 -0.90
N CYS A 84 -6.50 -5.03 -1.41
CA CYS A 84 -6.24 -5.20 -2.85
C CYS A 84 -6.77 -6.53 -3.40
N MET A 85 -6.63 -7.62 -2.65
CA MET A 85 -7.20 -8.93 -3.04
C MET A 85 -8.74 -8.88 -3.03
N ALA A 86 -9.32 -8.22 -2.02
CA ALA A 86 -10.76 -8.09 -1.85
C ALA A 86 -11.42 -7.05 -2.79
N GLY A 87 -10.63 -6.27 -3.53
CA GLY A 87 -11.14 -5.25 -4.46
C GLY A 87 -11.78 -4.05 -3.76
N LYS A 88 -11.45 -3.81 -2.49
CA LYS A 88 -12.08 -2.77 -1.68
C LYS A 88 -11.34 -1.43 -1.85
N SER A 89 -11.58 -0.75 -2.97
CA SER A 89 -10.93 0.53 -3.27
C SER A 89 -11.19 1.61 -2.22
N ASP A 90 -12.38 1.63 -1.62
CA ASP A 90 -12.73 2.63 -0.59
C ASP A 90 -12.02 2.37 0.73
N VAL A 91 -11.83 1.10 1.07
CA VAL A 91 -10.95 0.70 2.17
C VAL A 91 -9.51 1.12 1.87
N ILE A 92 -8.99 0.88 0.67
CA ILE A 92 -7.63 1.32 0.31
C ILE A 92 -7.48 2.83 0.46
N ARG A 93 -8.47 3.62 0.04
CA ARG A 93 -8.51 5.08 0.25
C ARG A 93 -8.52 5.45 1.73
N ALA A 94 -9.31 4.75 2.54
CA ALA A 94 -9.36 4.97 3.98
C ALA A 94 -8.02 4.58 4.66
N LEU A 95 -7.45 3.43 4.33
CA LEU A 95 -6.14 2.99 4.79
C LEU A 95 -5.05 4.00 4.41
N ALA A 96 -5.10 4.54 3.20
CA ALA A 96 -4.21 5.61 2.78
C ALA A 96 -4.39 6.89 3.62
N LYS A 97 -5.62 7.22 4.05
CA LYS A 97 -5.88 8.36 4.95
C LYS A 97 -5.31 8.14 6.36
N TYR A 98 -5.38 6.91 6.90
CA TYR A 98 -4.97 6.64 8.29
C TYR A 98 -3.52 6.17 8.43
N GLY A 99 -2.94 5.54 7.40
CA GLY A 99 -1.50 5.29 7.32
C GLY A 99 -0.66 6.56 7.34
N VAL A 100 -1.28 7.73 7.10
CA VAL A 100 -0.69 9.07 7.13
C VAL A 100 -0.58 9.67 8.53
N ASN A 101 -1.47 9.32 9.44
CA ASN A 101 -1.87 10.27 10.47
C ASN A 101 -1.43 9.85 11.87
N LEU A 102 -0.13 9.78 12.13
CA LEU A 102 0.39 9.85 13.51
C LEU A 102 1.69 10.65 13.70
N ASN A 103 2.26 11.30 12.67
CA ASN A 103 3.46 12.11 12.89
C ASN A 103 3.51 13.53 12.31
N GLU A 104 2.48 14.03 11.60
CA GLU A 104 2.41 15.47 11.28
C GLU A 104 1.00 15.86 10.77
N THR A 105 0.56 17.06 11.16
CA THR A 105 -0.79 17.62 11.00
C THR A 105 -1.19 17.96 9.55
N THR A 106 -1.16 16.99 8.62
CA THR A 106 -1.54 17.21 7.22
C THR A 106 -2.67 16.27 6.81
N THR A 107 -3.91 16.78 6.88
CA THR A 107 -5.17 16.10 6.53
C THR A 107 -5.40 15.94 5.03
N ARG A 108 -4.42 15.44 4.26
CA ARG A 108 -4.56 15.50 2.79
C ARG A 108 -3.88 14.35 2.05
N VAL A 109 -4.58 13.22 1.91
CA VAL A 109 -4.31 12.07 1.02
C VAL A 109 -2.86 12.01 0.49
N GLU A 110 -1.94 11.69 1.40
CA GLU A 110 -0.56 11.37 1.05
C GLU A 110 -0.44 9.86 1.20
N LEU A 111 -0.11 9.09 0.17
CA LEU A 111 0.04 7.65 0.38
C LEU A 111 1.42 7.41 0.98
N ASP A 112 1.49 7.36 2.31
CA ASP A 112 2.69 6.97 3.06
C ASP A 112 2.59 5.52 3.59
N VAL A 113 1.48 4.83 3.29
CA VAL A 113 1.53 3.37 3.18
C VAL A 113 2.46 3.07 2.02
N ASP A 114 3.54 2.32 2.27
CA ASP A 114 4.51 1.99 1.23
C ASP A 114 3.85 1.14 0.12
N ILE A 115 3.31 1.84 -0.89
CA ILE A 115 2.69 1.24 -2.07
C ILE A 115 3.73 0.54 -2.96
N GLU A 116 5.02 0.77 -2.70
CA GLU A 116 6.14 0.09 -3.36
C GLU A 116 6.68 -1.10 -2.58
N ALA A 117 6.17 -1.36 -1.36
CA ALA A 117 6.51 -2.53 -0.59
C ALA A 117 6.27 -3.79 -1.42
N LEU A 118 7.13 -4.79 -1.24
CA LEU A 118 7.07 -6.05 -1.93
C LEU A 118 6.67 -7.15 -0.95
N ASN A 119 5.74 -8.00 -1.35
CA ASN A 119 5.42 -9.20 -0.58
C ASN A 119 6.51 -10.28 -0.77
N PHE A 120 6.36 -11.42 -0.09
CA PHE A 120 7.23 -12.60 -0.23
C PHE A 120 7.44 -13.13 -1.66
N ARG A 121 6.56 -12.78 -2.61
CA ARG A 121 6.66 -13.15 -4.04
C ARG A 121 7.31 -12.07 -4.89
N GLY A 122 7.73 -10.95 -4.29
CA GLY A 122 8.24 -9.78 -5.00
C GLY A 122 7.16 -9.00 -5.75
N GLU A 123 5.88 -9.16 -5.39
CA GLU A 123 4.76 -8.42 -6.00
C GLU A 123 4.48 -7.15 -5.18
N ARG A 124 4.28 -6.01 -5.87
CA ARG A 124 3.72 -4.78 -5.26
C ARG A 124 2.23 -4.94 -5.01
N ALA A 125 1.64 -4.09 -4.17
CA ALA A 125 0.19 -4.05 -3.95
C ALA A 125 -0.60 -3.91 -5.28
N ARG A 126 -0.09 -3.10 -6.20
CA ARG A 126 -0.61 -2.93 -7.57
C ARG A 126 -0.64 -4.24 -8.35
N ASP A 127 0.44 -5.01 -8.29
CA ASP A 127 0.57 -6.27 -9.04
C ASP A 127 -0.40 -7.32 -8.51
N VAL A 128 -0.62 -7.34 -7.19
CA VAL A 128 -1.64 -8.17 -6.55
C VAL A 128 -3.04 -7.75 -7.01
N ALA A 129 -3.37 -6.45 -6.96
CA ALA A 129 -4.66 -5.95 -7.45
C ALA A 129 -4.91 -6.34 -8.92
N ALA A 130 -3.89 -6.20 -9.78
CA ALA A 130 -3.96 -6.60 -11.19
C ALA A 130 -4.17 -8.11 -11.36
N ARG A 131 -3.47 -8.94 -10.57
CA ARG A 131 -3.61 -10.40 -10.58
C ARG A 131 -5.01 -10.86 -10.20
N TYR A 132 -5.68 -10.15 -9.31
CA TYR A 132 -7.09 -10.40 -8.94
C TYR A 132 -8.10 -9.66 -9.83
N SER A 133 -7.64 -9.03 -10.93
CA SER A 133 -8.49 -8.27 -11.87
C SER A 133 -9.25 -7.10 -11.22
N GLN A 134 -8.68 -6.50 -10.18
CA GLN A 134 -9.28 -5.40 -9.44
C GLN A 134 -8.91 -4.05 -10.08
N THR A 135 -9.61 -3.67 -11.14
CA THR A 135 -9.28 -2.50 -11.97
C THR A 135 -9.33 -1.17 -11.21
N GLU A 136 -10.32 -0.99 -10.34
CA GLU A 136 -10.46 0.24 -9.53
C GLU A 136 -9.30 0.39 -8.53
N CYS A 137 -8.86 -0.71 -7.94
CA CYS A 137 -7.71 -0.73 -7.04
C CYS A 137 -6.42 -0.43 -7.80
N VAL A 138 -6.24 -1.02 -8.98
CA VAL A 138 -5.09 -0.73 -9.86
C VAL A 138 -5.07 0.75 -10.25
N HIS A 139 -6.19 1.30 -10.70
CA HIS A 139 -6.28 2.70 -11.10
C HIS A 139 -5.96 3.65 -9.93
N PHE A 140 -6.48 3.35 -8.73
CA PHE A 140 -6.17 4.14 -7.54
C PHE A 140 -4.67 4.05 -7.17
N LEU A 141 -4.07 2.87 -7.24
CA LEU A 141 -2.65 2.67 -6.93
C LEU A 141 -1.73 3.32 -7.98
N ASP A 142 -2.10 3.29 -9.26
CA ASP A 142 -1.38 4.01 -10.33
C ASP A 142 -1.46 5.53 -10.11
N TRP A 143 -2.62 6.03 -9.70
CA TRP A 143 -2.81 7.43 -9.34
C TRP A 143 -1.99 7.85 -8.12
N ALA A 144 -1.97 7.00 -7.09
CA ALA A 144 -1.16 7.16 -5.90
C ALA A 144 0.33 7.27 -6.24
N ASP A 145 0.83 6.35 -7.07
CA ASP A 145 2.22 6.28 -7.48
C ASP A 145 2.63 7.51 -8.30
N ALA A 146 1.78 7.97 -9.23
CA ALA A 146 2.03 9.19 -10.00
C ALA A 146 2.23 10.42 -9.10
N ARG A 147 1.41 10.57 -8.05
CA ARG A 147 1.55 11.66 -7.07
C ARG A 147 2.83 11.55 -6.28
N LEU A 148 3.17 10.34 -5.83
CA LEU A 148 4.40 10.06 -5.09
C LEU A 148 5.64 10.34 -5.94
N LEU A 149 5.64 9.95 -7.21
CA LEU A 149 6.72 10.23 -8.16
C LEU A 149 6.97 11.73 -8.35
N LEU A 150 5.91 12.53 -8.50
CA LEU A 150 6.04 13.99 -8.58
C LEU A 150 6.62 14.57 -7.28
N LYS A 151 6.12 14.15 -6.11
CA LYS A 151 6.65 14.58 -4.80
C LYS A 151 8.12 14.23 -4.63
N ARG A 152 8.52 13.00 -4.94
CA ARG A 152 9.93 12.56 -4.90
C ARG A 152 10.79 13.40 -5.83
N PHE A 153 10.28 13.76 -7.01
CA PHE A 153 11.02 14.62 -7.93
C PHE A 153 11.17 16.05 -7.39
N ILE A 154 10.14 16.62 -6.77
CA ILE A 154 10.20 17.92 -6.07
C ILE A 154 11.23 17.87 -4.93
N ALA A 155 11.20 16.83 -4.10
CA ALA A 155 12.12 16.65 -2.98
C ALA A 155 13.57 16.50 -3.47
N LYS A 156 13.81 15.66 -4.47
CA LYS A 156 15.13 15.48 -5.11
C LYS A 156 15.65 16.80 -5.68
N SER A 157 14.80 17.53 -6.41
CA SER A 157 15.18 18.81 -7.02
C SER A 157 15.52 19.86 -5.97
N SER A 158 14.78 19.89 -4.85
CA SER A 158 15.03 20.79 -3.73
C SER A 158 16.31 20.43 -2.96
N LEU A 159 16.57 19.14 -2.77
CA LEU A 159 17.75 18.64 -2.07
C LEU A 159 19.06 19.07 -2.77
N ILE A 160 19.10 18.92 -4.10
CA ILE A 160 20.24 19.34 -4.94
C ILE A 160 20.62 20.81 -4.68
N ILE A 161 19.65 21.68 -4.37
CA ILE A 161 19.88 23.10 -4.15
C ILE A 161 20.44 23.39 -2.75
N THR A 162 20.01 22.59 -1.76
CA THR A 162 20.35 22.72 -0.34
C THR A 162 21.70 22.11 0.04
N GLU A 163 22.28 21.26 -0.81
CA GLU A 163 23.61 20.70 -0.56
C GLU A 163 24.68 21.81 -0.55
N PRO A 164 25.54 21.86 0.49
CA PRO A 164 26.59 22.86 0.59
C PRO A 164 27.69 22.61 -0.44
N GLU A 165 27.62 23.32 -1.57
CA GLU A 165 28.59 23.15 -2.66
C GLU A 165 29.99 23.65 -2.29
N LYS A 166 30.98 22.74 -2.31
CA LYS A 166 32.42 23.06 -2.32
C LYS A 166 32.98 22.74 -3.71
N GLY A 167 33.10 23.73 -4.60
CA GLY A 167 33.79 23.54 -5.88
C GLY A 167 33.31 24.45 -7.03
N PRO A 168 33.98 24.37 -8.20
CA PRO A 168 33.72 25.23 -9.37
C PRO A 168 32.47 24.85 -10.21
N GLY A 169 31.64 23.90 -9.78
CA GLY A 169 30.38 23.52 -10.45
C GLY A 169 29.12 24.21 -9.89
N LYS A 170 29.27 25.37 -9.26
CA LYS A 170 28.24 26.00 -8.42
C LYS A 170 27.02 26.47 -9.21
N LEU A 171 25.82 26.13 -8.73
CA LEU A 171 24.57 26.70 -9.24
C LEU A 171 24.48 28.20 -8.94
N PHE A 172 24.15 28.99 -9.98
CA PHE A 172 23.87 30.41 -9.82
C PHE A 172 22.64 30.65 -8.94
N LYS A 173 22.62 31.78 -8.22
CA LYS A 173 21.53 32.10 -7.29
C LYS A 173 20.19 32.20 -8.03
N GLU A 174 20.22 32.70 -9.26
CA GLU A 174 19.06 32.79 -10.15
C GLU A 174 18.52 31.41 -10.51
N ASP A 175 19.40 30.47 -10.90
CA ASP A 175 19.03 29.09 -11.24
C ASP A 175 18.46 28.34 -10.01
N LYS A 176 19.06 28.53 -8.83
CA LYS A 176 18.53 27.98 -7.56
C LYS A 176 17.12 28.50 -7.26
N ASN A 177 16.91 29.81 -7.40
CA ASN A 177 15.60 30.42 -7.19
C ASN A 177 14.56 29.92 -8.20
N THR A 178 14.94 29.73 -9.46
CA THR A 178 14.07 29.17 -10.50
C THR A 178 13.57 27.79 -10.12
N ILE A 179 14.47 26.87 -9.72
CA ILE A 179 14.08 25.52 -9.31
C ILE A 179 13.23 25.56 -8.03
N LEU A 180 13.62 26.32 -7.01
CA LEU A 180 12.84 26.43 -5.77
C LEU A 180 11.41 26.95 -6.02
N ASN A 181 11.26 27.97 -6.87
CA ASN A 181 9.95 28.49 -7.23
C ASN A 181 9.13 27.44 -7.99
N ALA A 182 9.73 26.73 -8.94
CA ALA A 182 9.04 25.67 -9.69
C ALA A 182 8.61 24.51 -8.75
N CYS A 183 9.49 24.06 -7.86
CA CYS A 183 9.18 23.07 -6.83
C CYS A 183 8.01 23.50 -5.95
N ARG A 184 8.03 24.75 -5.45
CA ARG A 184 6.94 25.30 -4.63
C ARG A 184 5.61 25.29 -5.39
N MET A 185 5.61 25.76 -6.63
CA MET A 185 4.40 25.79 -7.47
C MET A 185 3.85 24.39 -7.74
N LYS A 186 4.70 23.40 -8.03
CA LYS A 186 4.24 22.02 -8.24
C LYS A 186 3.72 21.39 -6.96
N ASN A 187 4.32 21.71 -5.81
CA ASN A 187 3.81 21.26 -4.53
C ASN A 187 2.42 21.86 -4.26
N GLU A 188 2.27 23.18 -4.38
CA GLU A 188 0.98 23.90 -4.27
C GLU A 188 -0.08 23.36 -5.24
N TRP A 189 0.32 22.98 -6.46
CA TRP A 189 -0.60 22.38 -7.42
C TRP A 189 -1.13 21.02 -6.94
N LEU A 190 -0.25 20.15 -6.41
CA LEU A 190 -0.66 18.87 -5.80
C LEU A 190 -1.64 19.06 -4.64
N GLU A 191 -1.51 20.17 -3.91
CA GLU A 191 -2.37 20.54 -2.79
C GLU A 191 -3.77 20.96 -3.24
N THR A 192 -3.82 21.77 -4.28
CA THR A 192 -5.05 22.42 -4.78
C THR A 192 -5.83 21.56 -5.77
N HIS A 193 -5.21 20.51 -6.30
CA HIS A 193 -5.82 19.56 -7.25
C HIS A 193 -5.75 18.13 -6.71
N PRO A 194 -6.50 17.82 -5.62
CA PRO A 194 -6.50 16.50 -5.00
C PRO A 194 -7.15 15.42 -5.88
N GLU A 195 -7.88 15.78 -6.92
CA GLU A 195 -8.55 14.86 -7.84
C GLU A 195 -7.94 14.86 -9.25
N ALA A 196 -6.77 15.48 -9.43
CA ALA A 196 -6.10 15.52 -10.72
C ALA A 196 -5.88 14.12 -11.30
N SER A 197 -6.07 13.97 -12.61
CA SER A 197 -5.83 12.72 -13.32
C SER A 197 -4.35 12.35 -13.35
N ILE A 198 -4.07 11.06 -13.56
CA ILE A 198 -2.72 10.52 -13.73
C ILE A 198 -1.94 11.29 -14.82
N SER A 199 -2.62 11.58 -15.94
CA SER A 199 -2.03 12.32 -17.06
C SER A 199 -1.61 13.73 -16.68
N GLU A 200 -2.48 14.47 -15.97
CA GLU A 200 -2.17 15.83 -15.52
C GLU A 200 -0.99 15.83 -14.54
N ILE A 201 -0.93 14.85 -13.62
CA ILE A 201 0.18 14.70 -12.68
C ILE A 201 1.50 14.45 -13.43
N PHE A 202 1.50 13.58 -14.44
CA PHE A 202 2.67 13.35 -15.28
C PHE A 202 3.09 14.59 -16.06
N GLU A 203 2.13 15.37 -16.57
CA GLU A 203 2.41 16.64 -17.23
C GLU A 203 3.09 17.63 -16.27
N GLN A 204 2.61 17.73 -15.03
CA GLN A 204 3.25 18.57 -14.02
C GLN A 204 4.68 18.13 -13.71
N LYS A 205 4.93 16.82 -13.64
CA LYS A 205 6.27 16.25 -13.47
C LYS A 205 7.16 16.59 -14.65
N GLN A 206 6.69 16.39 -15.87
CA GLN A 206 7.44 16.69 -17.09
C GLN A 206 7.81 18.18 -17.16
N GLN A 207 6.86 19.08 -16.86
CA GLN A 207 7.14 20.52 -16.83
C GLN A 207 8.23 20.89 -15.79
N LEU A 208 8.25 20.22 -14.64
CA LEU A 208 9.32 20.43 -13.66
C LEU A 208 10.67 19.86 -14.17
N GLU A 209 10.66 18.70 -14.81
CA GLU A 209 11.85 18.10 -15.44
C GLU A 209 12.45 18.99 -16.53
N GLU A 210 11.61 19.60 -17.37
CA GLU A 210 12.04 20.52 -18.43
C GLU A 210 12.67 21.81 -17.89
N ILE A 211 12.28 22.25 -16.69
CA ILE A 211 12.91 23.38 -15.98
C ILE A 211 14.23 22.95 -15.35
N VAL A 212 14.25 21.79 -14.68
CA VAL A 212 15.40 21.33 -13.88
C VAL A 212 16.55 20.81 -14.74
N ALA A 213 16.25 19.98 -15.76
CA ALA A 213 17.26 19.33 -16.59
C ALA A 213 18.28 20.27 -17.26
N PRO A 214 17.89 21.37 -17.92
CA PRO A 214 18.86 22.28 -18.55
C PRO A 214 19.73 22.99 -17.52
N ILE A 215 19.20 23.27 -16.33
CA ILE A 215 19.94 23.91 -15.24
C ILE A 215 20.99 22.94 -14.67
N LEU A 216 20.63 21.67 -14.47
CA LEU A 216 21.58 20.64 -14.01
C LEU A 216 22.64 20.29 -15.06
N THR A 217 22.28 20.32 -16.35
CA THR A 217 23.23 20.05 -17.44
C THR A 217 24.34 21.09 -17.49
N LYS A 218 24.02 22.37 -17.22
CA LYS A 218 25.03 23.44 -17.11
C LYS A 218 26.10 23.14 -16.04
N MET A 219 25.76 22.36 -14.99
CA MET A 219 26.72 21.96 -13.94
C MET A 219 27.68 20.84 -14.38
N SER A 220 27.30 20.04 -15.38
CA SER A 220 28.04 18.84 -15.79
C SER A 220 29.04 19.11 -16.93
N THR A 221 28.96 20.29 -17.55
CA THR A 221 29.94 20.78 -18.52
C THR A 221 31.11 21.46 -17.82
N PRO A 222 32.35 20.96 -17.98
CA PRO A 222 33.56 21.52 -17.35
C PRO A 222 33.97 22.88 -17.90
#